data_AF-A0A6L3F1L7-F1
#
_entry.id   AF-A0A6L3F1L7-F1
#
_cell.length_a   1.000
_cell.length_b   1.000
_cell.length_c   1.000
_cell.angle_alpha   90.00
_cell.angle_beta   90.00
_cell.angle_gamma   90.00
#
_symmetry.space_group_name_H-M   'P 1'
#
loop_
_entity.id
_entity.type
_entity.pdbx_description
1 polymer ?
#
loop_
_entity_poly.entity_id
_entity_poly.type
_entity_poly.pdbx_seq_one_letter_code
_entity_poly.pdbx_strand_id
1 'polypeptide(L)'
;MNETFMKQLPQTLTNKRFIRIALPVILLLIIGAAMLASPLTSTKQLEKELATSELIEELYGIRIKWIAVVADGGGLDFRWIVVNPDKANEFLHDPDYRPVLVPEGSGVRIQPPQMSHNMVFYGGIAYHTLYSNPGGVVTSGTPVTVEFGEYRLDPIIAQ
;
A
#
# COMPACT_ATOMS: atom_id res chain seq x y z
N MET A 1 -0.74 50.09 67.90
CA MET A 1 -1.63 48.96 68.19
C MET A 1 -1.25 47.86 67.22
N ASN A 2 -1.02 46.67 67.77
CA ASN A 2 -0.24 45.58 67.21
C ASN A 2 -0.93 44.83 66.07
N GLU A 3 -0.18 43.86 65.55
CA GLU A 3 -0.61 42.59 64.93
C GLU A 3 -0.48 42.50 63.41
N THR A 4 0.01 41.42 62.78
CA THR A 4 0.62 40.17 63.24
C THR A 4 1.23 39.51 61.98
N PHE A 5 2.40 38.92 62.16
CA PHE A 5 3.01 37.87 61.36
C PHE A 5 2.04 37.06 60.47
N MET A 6 2.26 36.99 59.14
CA MET A 6 1.98 35.77 58.37
C MET A 6 2.78 35.69 57.07
N LYS A 7 3.72 34.73 57.08
CA LYS A 7 4.24 33.92 55.96
C LYS A 7 4.86 34.64 54.76
N GLN A 8 6.18 34.71 54.80
CA GLN A 8 7.02 34.68 53.59
C GLN A 8 6.75 33.37 52.83
N LEU A 9 6.04 33.45 51.70
CA LEU A 9 6.13 32.44 50.66
C LEU A 9 7.52 32.55 50.01
N PRO A 10 8.24 31.45 49.78
CA PRO A 10 9.50 31.50 49.05
C PRO A 10 9.20 32.06 47.65
N GLN A 11 9.81 33.22 47.36
CA GLN A 11 9.82 33.83 46.03
C GLN A 11 10.52 32.85 45.09
N THR A 12 9.78 31.92 44.51
CA THR A 12 10.29 31.05 43.44
C THR A 12 10.75 31.96 42.33
N LEU A 13 12.05 31.89 42.03
CA LEU A 13 12.78 32.72 41.08
C LEU A 13 12.02 32.82 39.75
N THR A 14 11.19 33.85 39.64
CA THR A 14 10.42 34.16 38.43
C THR A 14 11.35 34.91 37.48
N ASN A 15 12.43 34.23 37.10
CA ASN A 15 13.31 34.73 36.07
C ASN A 15 12.64 34.45 34.72
N LYS A 16 11.92 35.46 34.23
CA LYS A 16 11.26 35.45 32.91
C LYS A 16 12.21 35.04 31.77
N ARG A 17 13.52 35.19 31.94
CA ARG A 17 14.57 34.72 31.01
C ARG A 17 14.76 33.20 31.04
N PHE A 18 14.70 32.57 32.22
CA PHE A 18 14.75 31.10 32.34
C PHE A 18 13.50 30.45 31.75
N ILE A 19 12.32 31.06 31.95
CA ILE A 19 11.06 30.59 31.35
C ILE A 19 11.11 30.64 29.82
N ARG A 20 11.72 31.69 29.24
CA ARG A 20 11.85 31.83 27.77
C ARG A 20 12.77 30.81 27.11
N ILE A 21 13.73 30.23 27.84
CA ILE A 21 14.66 29.22 27.32
C ILE A 21 14.19 27.81 27.66
N ALA A 22 13.58 27.60 28.83
CA ALA A 22 13.06 26.30 29.23
C ALA A 22 11.86 25.86 28.37
N LEU A 23 11.00 26.80 27.95
CA LEU A 23 9.80 26.50 27.15
C LEU A 23 10.13 25.85 25.78
N PRO A 24 11.04 26.38 24.93
CA PRO A 24 11.35 25.75 23.64
C PRO A 24 12.08 24.41 23.81
N VAL A 25 12.89 24.23 24.85
CA VAL A 25 13.60 22.96 25.12
C VAL A 25 12.63 21.86 25.54
N ILE A 26 11.66 22.20 26.41
CA ILE A 26 10.60 21.26 26.79
C ILE A 26 9.71 20.94 25.58
N LEU A 27 9.40 21.92 24.74
CA LEU A 27 8.63 21.69 23.51
C LEU A 27 9.38 20.75 22.54
N LEU A 28 10.69 20.95 22.35
CA LEU A 28 11.55 20.07 21.54
C LEU A 28 11.64 18.66 22.11
N LEU A 29 11.72 18.51 23.43
CA LEU A 29 11.72 17.19 24.09
C LEU A 29 10.38 16.46 23.93
N ILE A 30 9.25 17.18 23.98
CA ILE A 30 7.92 16.60 23.75
C ILE A 30 7.78 16.16 22.28
N ILE A 31 8.25 16.97 21.32
CA ILE A 31 8.23 16.62 19.90
C ILE A 31 9.15 15.41 19.62
N GLY A 32 10.36 15.38 20.20
CA GLY A 32 11.28 14.25 20.08
C GLY A 32 10.71 12.96 20.68
N ALA A 33 10.07 13.04 21.85
CA ALA A 33 9.40 11.90 22.48
C ALA A 33 8.18 11.41 21.67
N ALA A 34 7.42 12.32 21.06
CA ALA A 34 6.30 11.97 20.19
C ALA A 34 6.75 11.28 18.88
N MET A 35 7.92 11.64 18.34
CA MET A 35 8.50 10.94 17.18
C MET A 35 9.05 9.55 17.55
N LEU A 36 9.57 9.35 18.77
CA LEU A 36 10.01 8.03 19.24
C LEU A 36 8.85 7.13 19.70
N ALA A 37 7.74 7.72 20.15
CA ALA A 37 6.52 7.02 20.54
C ALA A 37 5.51 6.87 19.39
N SER A 38 5.90 7.28 18.17
CA SER A 38 5.14 6.90 16.99
C SER A 38 5.11 5.37 16.98
N PRO A 39 3.94 4.72 17.12
CA PRO A 39 3.91 3.30 16.87
C PRO A 39 4.51 3.12 15.48
N LEU A 40 5.52 2.25 15.38
CA LEU A 40 5.77 1.56 14.13
C LEU A 40 4.44 0.91 13.82
N THR A 41 3.58 1.63 13.09
CA THR A 41 2.40 1.09 12.48
C THR A 41 2.96 0.18 11.41
N SER A 42 3.45 -0.98 11.86
CA SER A 42 3.45 -2.19 11.11
C SER A 42 1.97 -2.35 10.79
N THR A 43 1.60 -1.80 9.63
CA THR A 43 0.44 -2.25 8.90
C THR A 43 0.62 -3.75 8.88
N LYS A 44 -0.09 -4.41 9.80
CA LYS A 44 -0.41 -5.82 9.73
C LYS A 44 -1.19 -5.90 8.42
N GLN A 45 -0.45 -5.96 7.32
CA GLN A 45 -0.92 -6.23 5.99
C GLN A 45 -1.75 -7.47 6.21
N LEU A 46 -3.08 -7.31 6.09
CA LEU A 46 -3.99 -8.45 6.06
C LEU A 46 -3.35 -9.40 5.08
N GLU A 47 -2.79 -10.48 5.62
CA GLU A 47 -1.93 -11.36 4.85
C GLU A 47 -2.90 -12.08 3.93
N LYS A 48 -2.98 -11.58 2.69
CA LYS A 48 -3.91 -12.09 1.70
C LYS A 48 -3.73 -13.60 1.59
N GLU A 49 -4.86 -14.29 1.52
CA GLU A 49 -4.88 -15.75 1.49
C GLU A 49 -4.19 -16.22 0.20
N LEU A 50 -3.25 -17.16 0.34
CA LEU A 50 -2.59 -17.75 -0.82
C LEU A 50 -3.63 -18.63 -1.54
N ALA A 51 -3.95 -18.25 -2.77
CA ALA A 51 -4.87 -18.97 -3.64
C ALA A 51 -4.10 -19.70 -4.74
N THR A 52 -4.63 -20.86 -5.15
CA THR A 52 -4.17 -21.50 -6.38
C THR A 52 -4.70 -20.76 -7.60
N SER A 53 -4.09 -20.99 -8.77
CA SER A 53 -4.59 -20.42 -10.03
C SER A 53 -6.01 -20.89 -10.33
N GLU A 54 -6.34 -22.14 -10.01
CA GLU A 54 -7.67 -22.72 -10.19
C GLU A 54 -8.71 -22.03 -9.31
N LEU A 55 -8.35 -21.65 -8.08
CA LEU A 55 -9.26 -20.91 -7.21
C LEU A 55 -9.54 -19.51 -7.75
N ILE A 56 -8.54 -18.81 -8.30
CA ILE A 56 -8.75 -17.51 -8.95
C ILE A 56 -9.64 -17.64 -10.20
N GLU A 57 -9.42 -18.68 -11.00
CA GLU A 57 -10.28 -18.98 -12.14
C GLU A 57 -11.72 -19.26 -11.71
N GLU A 58 -11.89 -20.03 -10.64
CA GLU A 58 -13.20 -20.32 -10.08
C GLU A 58 -13.85 -19.05 -9.56
N LEU A 59 -13.18 -18.21 -8.78
CA LEU A 59 -13.78 -17.04 -8.14
C LEU A 59 -14.03 -15.88 -9.11
N TYR A 60 -13.04 -15.56 -9.96
CA TYR A 60 -13.02 -14.34 -10.77
C TYR A 60 -13.20 -14.60 -12.26
N GLY A 61 -13.22 -15.86 -12.70
CA GLY A 61 -13.46 -16.21 -14.09
C GLY A 61 -12.30 -15.86 -15.03
N ILE A 62 -11.09 -15.68 -14.50
CA ILE A 62 -9.90 -15.36 -15.30
C ILE A 62 -8.72 -16.25 -14.98
N ARG A 63 -7.92 -16.50 -16.03
CA ARG A 63 -6.62 -17.19 -15.95
C ARG A 63 -5.52 -16.22 -16.34
N ILE A 64 -4.52 -16.07 -15.47
CA ILE A 64 -3.35 -15.25 -15.77
C ILE A 64 -2.40 -16.03 -16.68
N LYS A 65 -1.82 -15.34 -17.66
CA LYS A 65 -0.91 -15.95 -18.63
C LYS A 65 0.53 -15.53 -18.41
N TRP A 66 0.78 -14.23 -18.27
CA TRP A 66 2.13 -13.73 -18.02
C TRP A 66 2.15 -12.28 -17.51
N ILE A 67 3.36 -11.84 -17.18
CA ILE A 67 3.74 -10.47 -16.92
C ILE A 67 5.04 -10.23 -17.68
N ALA A 68 5.09 -9.19 -18.52
CA ALA A 68 6.29 -8.86 -19.29
C ALA A 68 6.67 -7.40 -19.11
N VAL A 69 7.96 -7.11 -19.04
CA VAL A 69 8.47 -5.74 -18.98
C VAL A 69 8.50 -5.14 -20.39
N VAL A 70 7.91 -3.96 -20.57
CA VAL A 70 7.76 -3.28 -21.86
C VAL A 70 8.14 -1.82 -21.74
N ALA A 71 8.07 -1.10 -22.88
CA ALA A 71 8.33 0.35 -22.95
C ALA A 71 9.67 0.76 -22.31
N ASP A 72 10.74 0.03 -22.65
CA ASP A 72 12.10 0.24 -22.13
C ASP A 72 12.18 0.21 -20.59
N GLY A 73 11.40 -0.67 -19.97
CA GLY A 73 11.32 -0.79 -18.51
C GLY A 73 10.28 0.11 -17.85
N GLY A 74 9.62 1.01 -18.61
CA GLY A 74 8.63 1.95 -18.07
C GLY A 74 7.23 1.36 -17.86
N GLY A 75 6.92 0.19 -18.42
CA GLY A 75 5.60 -0.42 -18.32
C GLY A 75 5.63 -1.93 -18.19
N LEU A 76 4.47 -2.51 -17.85
CA LEU A 76 4.25 -3.96 -17.76
C LEU A 76 3.06 -4.36 -18.62
N ASP A 77 3.22 -5.40 -19.45
CA ASP A 77 2.14 -6.09 -20.15
C ASP A 77 1.64 -7.25 -19.27
N PHE A 78 0.47 -7.07 -18.66
CA PHE A 78 -0.22 -8.11 -17.90
C PHE A 78 -1.26 -8.79 -18.80
N ARG A 79 -1.08 -10.08 -19.11
CA ARG A 79 -2.04 -10.83 -19.95
C ARG A 79 -2.80 -11.88 -19.18
N TRP A 80 -4.07 -11.99 -19.55
CA TRP A 80 -5.01 -12.90 -18.92
C TRP A 80 -6.08 -13.33 -19.92
N ILE A 81 -6.75 -14.44 -19.64
CA ILE A 81 -7.82 -15.00 -20.47
C ILE A 81 -9.08 -15.12 -19.61
N VAL A 82 -10.23 -14.78 -20.17
CA VAL A 82 -11.52 -15.03 -19.53
C VAL A 82 -11.86 -16.51 -19.68
N VAL A 83 -11.98 -17.23 -18.57
CA VAL A 83 -12.45 -18.62 -18.53
C VAL A 83 -13.93 -18.73 -18.17
N ASN A 84 -14.47 -17.76 -17.43
CA ASN A 84 -15.89 -17.62 -17.13
C ASN A 84 -16.32 -16.16 -17.34
N PRO A 85 -17.05 -15.83 -18.43
CA PRO A 85 -17.44 -14.46 -18.73
C PRO A 85 -18.42 -13.89 -17.71
N ASP A 86 -19.33 -14.68 -17.14
CA ASP A 86 -20.31 -14.18 -16.18
C ASP A 86 -19.60 -13.64 -14.93
N LYS A 87 -18.67 -14.41 -14.37
CA LYS A 87 -17.85 -13.99 -13.22
C LYS A 87 -16.93 -12.82 -13.56
N ALA A 88 -16.29 -12.85 -14.73
CA ALA A 88 -15.40 -11.77 -15.13
C ALA A 88 -16.15 -10.43 -15.25
N ASN A 89 -17.35 -10.42 -15.84
CA ASN A 89 -18.19 -9.23 -15.94
C ASN A 89 -18.78 -8.82 -14.57
N GLU A 90 -18.98 -9.74 -13.64
CA GLU A 90 -19.41 -9.41 -12.28
C GLU A 90 -18.32 -8.67 -11.48
N PHE A 91 -17.08 -9.19 -11.50
CA PHE A 91 -16.03 -8.70 -10.60
C PHE A 91 -15.08 -7.66 -11.21
N LEU A 92 -14.70 -7.77 -12.49
CA LEU A 92 -13.61 -6.94 -13.03
C LEU A 92 -14.01 -5.48 -13.33
N HIS A 93 -15.30 -5.18 -13.27
CA HIS A 93 -15.78 -3.80 -13.30
C HIS A 93 -15.56 -3.05 -11.98
N ASP A 94 -15.45 -3.79 -10.88
CA ASP A 94 -15.17 -3.23 -9.57
C ASP A 94 -13.65 -3.08 -9.39
N PRO A 95 -13.17 -1.85 -9.10
CA PRO A 95 -11.76 -1.58 -8.88
C PRO A 95 -11.06 -2.46 -7.84
N ASP A 96 -11.78 -2.94 -6.83
CA ASP A 96 -11.20 -3.69 -5.70
C ASP A 96 -10.80 -5.12 -6.10
N TYR A 97 -11.39 -5.67 -7.16
CA TYR A 97 -11.06 -6.99 -7.68
C TYR A 97 -10.13 -6.94 -8.90
N ARG A 98 -9.66 -5.76 -9.30
CA ARG A 98 -8.65 -5.65 -10.35
C ARG A 98 -7.27 -6.06 -9.83
N PRO A 99 -6.45 -6.75 -10.64
CA PRO A 99 -5.16 -7.25 -10.19
C PRO A 99 -4.23 -6.13 -9.75
N VAL A 100 -3.64 -6.28 -8.56
CA VAL A 100 -2.53 -5.47 -8.07
C VAL A 100 -1.25 -6.27 -8.20
N LEU A 101 -0.20 -5.68 -8.78
CA LEU A 101 1.09 -6.34 -8.96
C LEU A 101 2.03 -5.93 -7.82
N VAL A 102 2.61 -6.90 -7.14
CA VAL A 102 3.51 -6.69 -6.00
C VAL A 102 4.85 -7.36 -6.32
N PRO A 103 5.85 -6.61 -6.80
CA PRO A 103 7.18 -7.14 -7.07
C PRO A 103 7.87 -7.48 -5.75
N GLU A 104 8.41 -8.69 -5.64
CA GLU A 104 9.08 -9.14 -4.43
C GLU A 104 10.27 -8.22 -4.05
N GLY A 105 10.42 -7.94 -2.75
CA GLY A 105 11.52 -7.13 -2.22
C GLY A 105 11.44 -5.62 -2.53
N SER A 106 10.53 -5.17 -3.40
CA SER A 106 10.43 -3.75 -3.79
C SER A 106 9.74 -2.88 -2.74
N GLY A 107 8.84 -3.45 -1.93
CA GLY A 107 7.93 -2.69 -1.06
C GLY A 107 6.89 -1.85 -1.82
N VAL A 108 6.82 -1.97 -3.15
CA VAL A 108 5.92 -1.22 -4.02
C VAL A 108 4.72 -2.08 -4.39
N ARG A 109 3.53 -1.47 -4.38
CA ARG A 109 2.29 -2.07 -4.92
C ARG A 109 1.90 -1.30 -6.17
N ILE A 110 1.93 -1.97 -7.32
CA ILE A 110 1.62 -1.39 -8.61
C ILE A 110 0.12 -1.56 -8.87
N GLN A 111 -0.59 -0.43 -8.83
CA GLN A 111 -2.04 -0.38 -9.00
C GLN A 111 -2.45 -0.52 -10.47
N PRO A 112 -3.61 -1.12 -10.75
CA PRO A 112 -4.16 -1.15 -12.11
C PRO A 112 -4.48 0.26 -12.62
N PRO A 113 -4.51 0.46 -13.94
CA PRO A 113 -4.95 1.72 -14.53
C PRO A 113 -6.32 2.14 -14.01
N GLN A 114 -6.48 3.40 -13.63
CA GLN A 114 -7.75 3.91 -13.10
C GLN A 114 -8.83 4.06 -14.18
N MET A 115 -8.45 4.12 -15.45
CA MET A 115 -9.40 4.16 -16.55
C MET A 115 -10.06 2.79 -16.70
N SER A 116 -11.35 2.72 -16.35
CA SER A 116 -12.21 1.58 -16.68
C SER A 116 -12.98 1.90 -17.95
N HIS A 117 -12.96 0.97 -18.90
CA HIS A 117 -13.89 1.00 -20.01
C HIS A 117 -15.06 0.10 -19.64
N ASN A 118 -16.29 0.59 -19.83
CA ASN A 118 -17.48 -0.24 -19.69
C ASN A 118 -17.53 -1.22 -20.88
N MET A 119 -16.77 -2.30 -20.78
CA MET A 119 -16.60 -3.31 -21.82
C MET A 119 -17.18 -4.64 -21.37
N VAL A 120 -17.70 -5.44 -22.30
CA VAL A 120 -18.13 -6.80 -21.99
C VAL A 120 -16.97 -7.76 -22.19
N PHE A 121 -16.69 -8.59 -21.19
CA PHE A 121 -15.69 -9.65 -21.24
C PHE A 121 -16.28 -10.92 -21.85
N TYR A 122 -15.60 -11.47 -22.85
CA TYR A 122 -16.02 -12.68 -23.57
C TYR A 122 -15.09 -13.85 -23.25
N GLY A 123 -15.68 -15.04 -23.06
CA GLY A 123 -14.95 -16.26 -22.76
C GLY A 123 -13.97 -16.67 -23.87
N GLY A 124 -12.82 -17.21 -23.47
CA GLY A 124 -11.76 -17.68 -24.37
C GLY A 124 -10.91 -16.56 -24.99
N ILE A 125 -11.24 -15.29 -24.75
CA ILE A 125 -10.49 -14.15 -25.27
C ILE A 125 -9.34 -13.80 -24.33
N ALA A 126 -8.17 -13.55 -24.93
CA ALA A 126 -7.01 -13.01 -24.24
C ALA A 126 -7.09 -11.49 -24.20
N TYR A 127 -7.04 -10.95 -23.00
CA TYR A 127 -6.98 -9.52 -22.72
C TYR A 127 -5.60 -9.14 -22.22
N HIS A 128 -5.30 -7.85 -22.31
CA HIS A 128 -4.08 -7.26 -21.77
C HIS A 128 -4.43 -6.03 -20.94
N THR A 129 -3.62 -5.77 -19.93
CA THR A 129 -3.68 -4.57 -19.11
C THR A 129 -2.28 -4.01 -18.99
N LEU A 130 -2.11 -2.75 -19.37
CA LEU A 130 -0.82 -2.07 -19.29
C LEU A 130 -0.69 -1.38 -17.94
N TYR A 131 0.30 -1.78 -17.16
CA TYR A 131 0.64 -1.12 -15.90
C TYR A 131 1.84 -0.19 -16.11
N SER A 132 1.92 0.88 -15.32
CA SER A 132 3.17 1.62 -15.18
C SER A 132 4.15 0.81 -14.32
N ASN A 133 5.44 0.92 -14.61
CA ASN A 133 6.50 0.32 -13.80
C ASN A 133 7.29 1.44 -13.09
N PRO A 134 6.77 1.97 -11.97
CA PRO A 134 7.34 3.16 -11.34
C PRO A 134 8.78 2.89 -10.90
N GLY A 135 9.73 3.67 -11.42
CA GLY A 135 11.15 3.52 -11.09
C GLY A 135 11.79 2.24 -11.63
N GLY A 136 11.13 1.51 -12.53
CA GLY A 136 11.68 0.28 -13.10
C GLY A 136 11.81 -0.85 -12.08
N VAL A 137 10.95 -0.89 -11.04
CA VAL A 137 11.04 -1.85 -9.93
C VAL A 137 10.83 -3.30 -10.36
N VAL A 138 10.17 -3.53 -11.50
CA VAL A 138 10.13 -4.84 -12.15
C VAL A 138 11.11 -4.87 -13.32
N THR A 139 11.99 -5.86 -13.30
CA THR A 139 12.86 -6.21 -14.43
C THR A 139 12.59 -7.67 -14.86
N SER A 140 13.07 -8.09 -16.02
CA SER A 140 12.99 -9.50 -16.43
C SER A 140 13.62 -10.39 -15.35
N GLY A 141 12.94 -11.47 -14.98
CA GLY A 141 13.31 -12.36 -13.88
C GLY A 141 12.77 -11.97 -12.51
N THR A 142 12.18 -10.78 -12.35
CA THR A 142 11.59 -10.35 -11.07
C THR A 142 10.36 -11.20 -10.75
N PRO A 143 10.28 -11.86 -9.58
CA PRO A 143 9.07 -12.50 -9.13
C PRO A 143 8.02 -11.45 -8.76
N VAL A 144 6.82 -11.60 -9.31
CA VAL A 144 5.71 -10.67 -9.09
C VAL A 144 4.51 -11.44 -8.55
N THR A 145 4.13 -11.11 -7.32
CA THR A 145 2.88 -11.60 -6.73
C THR A 145 1.73 -10.82 -7.31
N VAL A 146 0.67 -11.52 -7.71
CA VAL A 146 -0.58 -10.89 -8.16
C VAL A 146 -1.62 -11.03 -7.06
N GLU A 147 -2.18 -9.90 -6.64
CA GLU A 147 -3.23 -9.87 -5.64
C GLU A 147 -4.60 -9.54 -6.26
N PHE A 148 -5.64 -10.24 -5.81
CA PHE A 148 -7.05 -10.06 -6.20
C PHE A 148 -7.94 -10.02 -4.96
N GLY A 149 -8.56 -8.89 -4.66
CA GLY A 149 -9.34 -8.75 -3.42
C GLY A 149 -8.51 -9.19 -2.21
N GLU A 150 -8.98 -10.21 -1.50
CA GLU A 150 -8.34 -10.82 -0.32
C GLU A 150 -7.34 -11.93 -0.63
N TYR A 151 -7.16 -12.32 -1.90
CA TYR A 151 -6.30 -13.41 -2.32
C TYR A 151 -5.00 -12.92 -2.96
N ARG A 152 -3.95 -13.73 -2.86
CA ARG A 152 -2.71 -13.59 -3.62
C ARG A 152 -2.36 -14.90 -4.30
N LEU A 153 -1.75 -14.83 -5.48
CA LEU A 153 -1.21 -15.99 -6.18
C LEU A 153 0.26 -16.22 -5.84
N ASP A 154 0.75 -17.41 -6.14
CA ASP A 154 2.18 -17.66 -6.21
C ASP A 154 2.85 -16.68 -7.20
N PRO A 155 4.10 -16.27 -6.96
CA PRO A 155 4.79 -15.31 -7.80
C PRO A 155 4.90 -15.78 -9.27
N ILE A 156 4.59 -14.89 -10.19
CA ILE A 156 4.83 -15.07 -11.62
C ILE A 156 6.13 -14.36 -11.97
N ILE A 157 7.04 -15.07 -12.64
CA ILE A 157 8.31 -14.48 -13.09
C ILE A 157 8.03 -13.54 -14.26
N ALA A 158 8.41 -12.27 -14.11
CA ALA A 158 8.32 -11.28 -15.17
C ALA A 158 9.29 -11.62 -16.32
N GLN A 159 8.83 -11.48 -17.56
CA GLN A 159 9.62 -11.74 -18.76
C GLN A 159 10.24 -10.47 -19.34
#